data_AF-A0A955KAD1-F1
#
_entry.id   AF-A0A955KAD1-F1
#
_cell.length_a   1.000
_cell.length_b   1.000
_cell.length_c   1.000
_cell.angle_alpha   90.00
_cell.angle_beta   90.00
_cell.angle_gamma   90.00
#
_symmetry.space_group_name_H-M   'P 1'
#
loop_
_entity.id
_entity.type
_entity.pdbx_description
1 polymer ?
#
loop_
_entity_poly.entity_id
_entity_poly.type
_entity_poly.pdbx_seq_one_letter_code
_entity_poly.pdbx_strand_id
1 'polypeptide(L)' 'YFHRELFWGSFSRTLLLPEEVAIDEAEAQEKHGLLEIRLPKLDKHRSTQLKVRTNAAHK' A
#
# COMPACT_ATOMS: atom_id res chain seq x y z
N TYR A 1 -32.51 -18.85 19.42
CA TYR A 1 -31.72 -17.63 19.71
C TYR A 1 -32.61 -16.43 19.43
N PHE A 2 -32.98 -15.65 20.45
CA PHE A 2 -33.99 -14.59 20.32
C PHE A 2 -33.43 -13.21 19.92
N HIS A 3 -32.15 -12.91 20.17
CA HIS A 3 -31.52 -11.65 19.76
C HIS A 3 -30.07 -11.85 19.32
N ARG A 4 -29.63 -11.07 18.32
CA ARG A 4 -28.25 -10.95 17.83
C ARG A 4 -27.96 -9.47 17.64
N GLU A 5 -27.17 -8.90 18.54
CA GLU A 5 -26.89 -7.46 18.60
C GLU A 5 -25.61 -7.08 17.85
N LEU A 6 -24.68 -8.04 17.71
CA LEU A 6 -23.43 -7.85 16.98
C LEU A 6 -23.60 -8.17 15.49
N PHE A 7 -22.68 -7.64 14.66
CA PHE A 7 -22.60 -8.02 13.25
C PHE A 7 -22.07 -9.45 13.11
N TRP A 8 -22.61 -10.22 12.15
CA TRP A 8 -22.11 -11.55 11.81
C TRP A 8 -22.20 -11.78 10.31
N GLY A 9 -21.25 -12.54 9.77
CA GLY A 9 -21.15 -12.85 8.34
C GLY A 9 -19.94 -12.16 7.71
N SER A 10 -19.82 -12.29 6.39
CA SER A 10 -18.75 -11.65 5.62
C SER A 10 -18.82 -10.13 5.70
N PHE A 11 -17.66 -9.49 5.82
CA PHE A 11 -17.52 -8.04 5.80
C PHE A 11 -16.63 -7.61 4.64
N SER A 12 -17.00 -6.52 3.97
CA SER A 12 -16.18 -5.87 2.94
C SER A 12 -16.46 -4.37 2.94
N ARG A 13 -15.42 -3.57 2.69
CA ARG A 13 -15.52 -2.13 2.46
C ARG A 13 -14.53 -1.72 1.38
N THR A 14 -14.92 -0.71 0.62
CA THR A 14 -14.07 -0.04 -0.36
C THR A 14 -13.97 1.43 0.04
N LEU A 15 -12.75 1.96 0.03
CA LEU A 15 -12.45 3.34 0.37
C LEU A 15 -11.67 3.97 -0.79
N LEU A 16 -12.04 5.19 -1.17
CA LEU A 16 -11.26 5.97 -2.12
C LEU A 16 -10.06 6.56 -1.40
N LEU A 17 -8.86 6.34 -1.97
CA LEU A 17 -7.64 6.93 -1.44
C LEU A 17 -7.51 8.38 -1.92
N PRO A 18 -7.00 9.28 -1.08
CA PRO A 18 -6.80 10.68 -1.46
C PRO A 18 -5.61 10.86 -2.43
N GLU A 19 -4.71 9.87 -2.54
CA GLU A 19 -3.49 9.94 -3.34
C GLU A 19 -3.03 8.53 -3.75
N GLU A 20 -2.10 8.46 -4.72
CA GLU A 20 -1.43 7.24 -5.13
C GLU A 20 -0.49 6.71 -4.04
N VAL A 21 -0.38 5.38 -3.94
CA VAL A 21 0.37 4.67 -2.90
C VAL A 21 1.35 3.66 -3.52
N ALA A 22 2.47 3.41 -2.85
CA ALA A 22 3.42 2.37 -3.22
C ALA A 22 2.89 1.01 -2.73
N ILE A 23 2.19 0.30 -3.61
CA ILE A 23 1.47 -0.95 -3.26
C ILE A 23 2.43 -2.03 -2.73
N ASP A 24 3.63 -2.11 -3.30
CA ASP A 24 4.65 -3.11 -2.92
C ASP A 24 5.20 -2.90 -1.49
N GLU A 25 5.02 -1.69 -0.93
CA GLU A 25 5.46 -1.33 0.42
C GLU A 25 4.31 -1.31 1.44
N ALA A 26 3.09 -1.66 1.02
CA ALA A 26 1.94 -1.68 1.91
C ALA A 26 2.04 -2.82 2.94
N GLU A 27 1.66 -2.54 4.18
CA GLU A 27 1.61 -3.53 5.26
C GLU A 27 0.26 -3.52 5.97
N ALA A 28 -0.13 -4.68 6.50
CA ALA A 28 -1.33 -4.83 7.29
C ALA A 28 -1.05 -5.68 8.53
N GLN A 29 -1.59 -5.26 9.66
CA GLN A 29 -1.52 -6.00 10.92
C GLN A 29 -2.87 -5.99 11.62
N GLU A 30 -3.18 -7.06 12.32
CA GLU A 30 -4.33 -7.14 13.23
C GLU A 30 -3.83 -7.19 14.66
N LYS A 31 -4.45 -6.41 15.55
CA LYS A 31 -4.18 -6.46 16.98
C LYS A 31 -5.45 -6.19 17.78
N HIS A 32 -5.87 -7.17 18.57
CA HIS A 32 -7.02 -7.09 19.50
C HIS A 32 -8.35 -6.69 18.83
N GLY A 33 -8.63 -7.22 17.64
CA GLY A 33 -9.83 -6.96 16.86
C GLY A 33 -9.76 -5.71 15.99
N LEU A 34 -8.61 -5.06 15.90
CA LEU A 34 -8.40 -3.88 15.05
C LEU A 34 -7.44 -4.22 13.90
N LEU A 35 -7.92 -4.06 12.67
CA LEU A 35 -7.10 -4.13 11.46
C LEU A 35 -6.49 -2.75 11.17
N GLU A 36 -5.16 -2.67 11.19
CA GLU A 36 -4.38 -1.51 10.77
C GLU A 36 -3.75 -1.80 9.40
N ILE A 37 -4.00 -0.93 8.42
CA ILE A 37 -3.41 -1.00 7.08
C ILE A 37 -2.60 0.27 6.88
N ARG A 38 -1.31 0.13 6.61
CA ARG A 38 -0.40 1.24 6.29
C ARG A 38 -0.11 1.24 4.81
N LEU A 39 -0.44 2.35 4.16
CA LEU A 39 -0.27 2.57 2.73
C LEU A 39 0.72 3.74 2.53
N PRO A 40 2.01 3.46 2.25
CA PRO A 40 2.97 4.50 1.97
C PRO A 40 2.58 5.28 0.71
N LYS A 41 2.66 6.62 0.78
CA LYS A 41 2.40 7.48 -0.38
C LYS A 41 3.48 7.30 -1.43
N LEU A 42 3.08 7.31 -2.70
CA LEU A 42 4.04 7.26 -3.80
C LEU A 42 4.75 8.62 -3.92
N ASP A 43 6.09 8.63 -3.83
CA ASP A 43 6.88 9.84 -4.04
C ASP A 43 7.03 10.14 -5.54
N LYS A 44 6.12 10.98 -6.06
CA LYS A 44 6.10 11.41 -7.47
C LYS A 44 7.24 12.38 -7.82
N HIS A 45 7.93 12.95 -6.84
CA HIS A 45 9.00 13.92 -7.06
C HIS A 45 10.39 13.28 -7.04
N ARG A 46 10.47 11.97 -6.83
CA ARG A 46 11.71 11.22 -6.83
C ARG A 46 12.34 11.20 -8.23
N SER A 47 13.25 12.14 -8.47
CA SER A 47 14.09 12.15 -9.68
C SER A 47 15.26 11.17 -9.50
N THR A 48 15.35 10.17 -10.36
CA THR A 48 16.54 9.30 -10.42
C THR A 48 17.48 9.80 -11.52
N GLN A 49 18.64 10.34 -11.15
CA GLN A 49 19.67 10.68 -12.14
C GLN A 49 20.33 9.40 -12.65
N LEU A 50 20.00 9.02 -13.89
CA LEU A 50 20.64 7.91 -14.57
C LEU A 50 21.99 8.35 -15.15
N LYS A 51 23.09 7.83 -14.59
CA LYS A 51 24.43 7.99 -15.19
C LYS A 51 24.54 7.08 -16.41
N VAL A 52 24.67 7.70 -17.59
CA VAL A 52 24.91 6.98 -18.85
C VAL A 52 26.30 6.34 -18.79
N ARG A 53 26.37 5.02 -18.92
CA ARG A 53 27.64 4.30 -19.13
C ARG A 53 27.98 4.34 -20.61
N THR A 54 29.04 5.05 -20.98
CA THR A 54 29.61 4.96 -22.32
C THR A 54 30.56 3.76 -22.38
N ASN A 55 30.18 2.73 -23.13
CA ASN A 55 31.09 1.63 -23.48
C ASN A 55 32.05 2.11 -24.58
N ALA A 56 33.03 2.91 -24.22
CA ALA A 56 34.16 3.24 -25.11
C ALA A 56 35.16 2.07 -25.07
N ALA A 57 34.76 0.94 -25.66
CA ALA A 57 35.68 -0.07 -26.14
C ALA A 57 35.86 0.19 -27.65
N HIS A 58 36.84 1.01 -27.99
CA HIS A 58 37.51 0.90 -29.28
C HIS A 58 39.01 0.82 -29.00
N LYS A 59 39.53 -0.35 -29.36
CA LYS A 59 40.96 -0.67 -29.45
C LYS A 59 41.63 0.21 -30.49
#